data_AF-A0A7J8NR63-F1
#
_entry.id   AF-A0A7J8NR63-F1
#
_cell.length_a   1.000
_cell.length_b   1.000
_cell.length_c   1.000
_cell.angle_alpha   90.00
_cell.angle_beta   90.00
_cell.angle_gamma   90.00
#
_symmetry.space_group_name_H-M   'P 1'
#
loop_
_entity.id
_entity.type
_entity.pdbx_description
1 polymer ?
#
loop_
_entity_poly.entity_id
_entity_poly.type
_entity_poly.pdbx_seq_one_letter_code
_entity_poly.pdbx_strand_id
1 'polypeptide(L)'
;MDPLFDRINVRDLLSGHDLSDPSTPLSTPDLRLIISRLESHSLHIKSKVRSYLLSHREDFASLFSQCSDAVFKTNEISDNVSGILSLISDRPIDVEIRKLVDEIGRTTKEAREKREMLGLLKIIVGICERLEGARSAFSDGLLRFAAEEVKELKKALRIGDEEEGEPIVYGLLRKQWADLFDEMQDLFSKFMENAVRFEQDSRTIRVKYKLCVDKMDGIELHTVMEAMDVAGILDYSLAKAADLIIKHAITPAVSYGSPAMFAEDVNQGSEGISEAVLKILPSQDCKIVDVDGDAIYARVIQVIKFIFKHICFENGSWIRSFGRLTWPRISDIIISKFLSKVVPEDASKLVDFQKIVKCTSEFEFSLKEMMFLSASDGKDYSLSSFSENVEVHFAFRKKTEVLGKARYLLLQCDFSVPQDYTSKGPLLKNDGMAINSSNQVVDLIFSSERCVVSKAASQLMELVHQTLQVSQ
;
A
#
# COMPACT_ATOMS: atom_id res chain seq x y z
N MET A 1 10.76 -71.70 -44.59
CA MET A 1 10.82 -73.03 -45.25
C MET A 1 12.27 -73.25 -45.69
N ASP A 2 13.12 -73.52 -44.69
CA ASP A 2 14.51 -73.96 -44.83
C ASP A 2 14.54 -75.49 -44.76
N PRO A 3 14.67 -76.21 -45.89
CA PRO A 3 15.41 -77.46 -45.86
C PRO A 3 16.15 -77.80 -47.18
N LEU A 4 16.51 -76.83 -48.03
CA LEU A 4 17.05 -77.13 -49.39
C LEU A 4 18.55 -76.90 -49.57
N PHE A 5 19.29 -76.49 -48.54
CA PHE A 5 20.74 -76.30 -48.62
C PHE A 5 21.50 -77.28 -47.73
N ASP A 6 21.19 -78.57 -47.82
CA ASP A 6 22.20 -79.58 -47.49
C ASP A 6 23.36 -79.38 -48.47
N ARG A 7 24.47 -78.85 -47.96
CA ARG A 7 25.69 -78.57 -48.73
C ARG A 7 26.18 -79.88 -49.34
N ILE A 8 26.02 -80.00 -50.66
CA ILE A 8 26.56 -81.12 -51.44
C ILE A 8 28.08 -81.16 -51.20
N ASN A 9 28.55 -82.17 -50.46
CA ASN A 9 29.98 -82.37 -50.25
C ASN A 9 30.55 -83.02 -51.50
N VAL A 10 31.42 -82.31 -52.20
CA VAL A 10 31.90 -82.69 -53.54
C VAL A 10 32.68 -84.02 -53.53
N ARG A 11 33.22 -84.43 -52.38
CA ARG A 11 33.89 -85.73 -52.18
C ARG A 11 32.93 -86.92 -52.10
N ASP A 12 31.65 -86.72 -51.76
CA ASP A 12 30.63 -87.80 -51.76
C ASP A 12 30.36 -88.34 -53.18
N LEU A 13 30.81 -87.60 -54.20
CA LEU A 13 30.74 -87.99 -55.59
C LEU A 13 31.89 -88.93 -56.02
N LEU A 14 32.80 -89.36 -55.14
CA LEU A 14 33.87 -90.34 -55.42
C LEU A 14 33.66 -91.63 -54.59
N SER A 15 33.70 -92.80 -55.24
CA SER A 15 33.25 -94.09 -54.65
C SER A 15 34.43 -95.06 -54.38
N GLY A 16 35.43 -94.66 -53.59
CA GLY A 16 36.58 -95.50 -53.21
C GLY A 16 37.12 -95.19 -51.81
N HIS A 17 37.33 -96.23 -50.98
CA HIS A 17 37.53 -96.17 -49.52
C HIS A 17 38.89 -95.64 -49.01
N ASP A 18 39.82 -95.18 -49.85
CA ASP A 18 41.17 -94.73 -49.43
C ASP A 18 41.39 -93.20 -49.47
N LEU A 19 40.33 -92.39 -49.46
CA LEU A 19 40.40 -90.91 -49.48
C LEU A 19 39.68 -90.23 -48.29
N SER A 20 39.80 -90.81 -47.10
CA SER A 20 39.24 -90.28 -45.85
C SER A 20 40.15 -89.27 -45.11
N ASP A 21 41.35 -88.99 -45.62
CA ASP A 21 42.21 -87.91 -45.10
C ASP A 21 41.92 -86.58 -45.84
N PRO A 22 41.57 -85.49 -45.14
CA PRO A 22 41.32 -84.17 -45.75
C PRO A 22 42.57 -83.54 -46.38
N SER A 23 43.77 -83.99 -46.01
CA SER A 23 45.05 -83.41 -46.43
C SER A 23 45.69 -84.05 -47.67
N THR A 24 45.19 -85.20 -48.15
CA THR A 24 45.71 -85.83 -49.35
C THR A 24 45.28 -85.07 -50.60
N PRO A 25 46.22 -84.63 -51.46
CA PRO A 25 45.88 -83.98 -52.70
C PRO A 25 45.16 -84.99 -53.61
N LEU A 26 43.91 -84.69 -53.97
CA LEU A 26 43.13 -85.44 -54.94
C LEU A 26 43.94 -85.59 -56.23
N SER A 27 44.05 -86.80 -56.75
CA SER A 27 44.79 -87.04 -57.97
C SER A 27 44.08 -86.37 -59.15
N THR A 28 44.84 -85.95 -60.17
CA THR A 28 44.29 -85.35 -61.40
C THR A 28 43.17 -86.20 -62.03
N PRO A 29 43.24 -87.55 -62.05
CA PRO A 29 42.11 -88.41 -62.44
C PRO A 29 40.84 -88.21 -61.62
N ASP A 30 40.95 -88.10 -60.29
CA ASP A 30 39.81 -88.00 -59.38
C ASP A 30 39.08 -86.66 -59.52
N LEU A 31 39.84 -85.56 -59.70
CA LEU A 31 39.27 -84.24 -60.00
C LEU A 31 38.53 -84.23 -61.34
N ARG A 32 39.06 -84.91 -62.37
CA ARG A 32 38.35 -85.05 -63.66
C ARG A 32 37.06 -85.86 -63.52
N LEU A 33 37.03 -86.88 -62.67
CA LEU A 33 35.83 -87.68 -62.42
C LEU A 33 34.76 -86.89 -61.65
N ILE A 34 35.17 -86.08 -60.66
CA ILE A 34 34.26 -85.16 -59.96
C ILE A 34 33.66 -84.16 -60.94
N ILE A 35 34.49 -83.51 -61.76
CA ILE A 35 34.02 -82.52 -62.74
C ILE A 35 33.00 -83.15 -63.68
N SER A 36 33.27 -84.35 -64.21
CA SER A 36 32.32 -85.01 -65.13
C SER A 36 31.01 -85.42 -64.44
N ARG A 37 31.05 -85.86 -63.17
CA ARG A 37 29.85 -86.18 -62.39
C ARG A 37 29.06 -84.92 -62.03
N LEU A 38 29.74 -83.84 -61.67
CA LEU A 38 29.09 -82.55 -61.36
C LEU A 38 28.45 -81.93 -62.61
N GLU A 39 29.13 -82.03 -63.76
CA GLU A 39 28.58 -81.62 -65.06
C GLU A 39 27.36 -82.47 -65.44
N SER A 40 27.41 -83.79 -65.24
CA SER A 40 26.27 -84.69 -65.45
C SER A 40 25.09 -84.33 -64.54
N HIS A 41 25.35 -84.08 -63.26
CA HIS A 41 24.31 -83.68 -62.30
C HIS A 41 23.72 -82.30 -62.62
N SER A 42 24.56 -81.35 -63.02
CA SER A 42 24.14 -80.02 -63.50
C SER A 42 23.27 -80.13 -64.74
N LEU A 43 23.65 -80.97 -65.70
CA LEU A 43 22.85 -81.28 -66.88
C LEU A 43 21.51 -81.94 -66.50
N HIS A 44 21.52 -82.85 -65.52
CA HIS A 44 20.30 -83.49 -65.04
C HIS A 44 19.33 -82.49 -64.40
N ILE A 45 19.81 -81.59 -63.53
CA ILE A 45 18.98 -80.53 -62.94
C ILE A 45 18.46 -79.60 -64.03
N LYS A 46 19.32 -79.12 -64.94
CA LYS A 46 18.90 -78.27 -66.06
C LYS A 46 17.85 -78.95 -66.92
N SER A 47 18.03 -80.24 -67.20
CA SER A 47 17.06 -81.08 -67.92
C SER A 47 15.73 -81.16 -67.18
N LYS A 48 15.76 -81.43 -65.86
CA LYS A 48 14.56 -81.55 -65.01
C LYS A 48 13.80 -80.23 -64.86
N VAL A 49 14.52 -79.13 -64.69
CA VAL A 49 13.92 -77.78 -64.65
C VAL A 49 13.34 -77.43 -66.02
N ARG A 50 14.07 -77.73 -67.10
CA ARG A 50 13.60 -77.49 -68.47
C ARG A 50 12.37 -78.35 -68.80
N SER A 51 12.34 -79.62 -68.42
CA SER A 51 11.19 -80.49 -68.65
C SER A 51 9.98 -80.03 -67.84
N TYR A 52 10.18 -79.59 -66.59
CA TYR A 52 9.11 -79.03 -65.76
C TYR A 52 8.57 -77.70 -66.31
N LEU A 53 9.45 -76.80 -66.75
CA LEU A 53 9.06 -75.53 -67.38
C LEU A 53 8.34 -75.75 -68.71
N LEU A 54 8.77 -76.74 -69.50
CA LEU A 54 8.11 -77.08 -70.76
C LEU A 54 6.76 -77.75 -70.52
N SER A 55 6.64 -78.62 -69.51
CA SER A 55 5.38 -79.32 -69.22
C SER A 55 4.32 -78.40 -68.61
N HIS A 56 4.71 -77.35 -67.91
CA HIS A 56 3.79 -76.37 -67.28
C HIS A 56 3.78 -75.02 -68.00
N ARG A 57 4.31 -74.94 -69.23
CA ARG A 57 4.41 -73.69 -69.98
C ARG A 57 3.04 -73.03 -70.18
N GLU A 58 2.03 -73.83 -70.50
CA GLU A 58 0.67 -73.32 -70.70
C GLU A 58 0.05 -72.83 -69.39
N ASP A 59 0.26 -73.55 -68.29
CA ASP A 59 -0.22 -73.14 -66.97
C ASP A 59 0.38 -71.78 -66.57
N PHE A 60 1.69 -71.60 -66.72
CA PHE A 60 2.36 -70.32 -66.44
C PHE A 60 1.88 -69.21 -67.37
N ALA A 61 1.70 -69.48 -68.67
CA ALA A 61 1.17 -68.50 -69.61
C ALA A 61 -0.26 -68.08 -69.25
N SER A 62 -1.10 -69.03 -68.84
CA SER A 62 -2.48 -68.78 -68.42
C SER A 62 -2.54 -67.91 -67.16
N LEU A 63 -1.69 -68.21 -66.16
CA LEU A 63 -1.57 -67.42 -64.94
C LEU A 63 -1.08 -66.00 -65.23
N PHE A 64 -0.07 -65.86 -66.09
CA PHE A 64 0.46 -64.54 -66.45
C PHE A 64 -0.57 -63.69 -67.20
N SER A 65 -1.36 -64.30 -68.09
CA SER A 65 -2.48 -63.65 -68.76
C SER A 65 -3.55 -63.21 -67.76
N GLN A 66 -3.97 -64.10 -66.85
CA GLN A 66 -4.97 -63.77 -65.83
C GLN A 66 -4.51 -62.64 -64.90
N CYS A 67 -3.23 -62.63 -64.49
CA CYS A 67 -2.65 -61.55 -63.71
C CYS A 67 -2.64 -60.23 -64.51
N SER A 68 -2.26 -60.27 -65.78
CA SER A 68 -2.29 -59.10 -66.66
C SER A 68 -3.71 -58.54 -66.81
N ASP A 69 -4.70 -59.41 -67.03
CA ASP A 69 -6.11 -59.03 -67.14
C ASP A 69 -6.65 -58.44 -65.83
N ALA A 70 -6.25 -59.02 -64.69
CA ALA A 70 -6.62 -58.51 -63.37
C ALA A 70 -6.02 -57.12 -63.10
N VAL A 71 -4.77 -56.89 -63.49
CA VAL A 71 -4.12 -55.57 -63.39
C VAL A 71 -4.83 -54.56 -64.29
N PHE A 72 -5.16 -54.94 -65.53
CA PHE A 72 -5.90 -54.08 -66.45
C PHE A 72 -7.26 -53.67 -65.87
N LYS A 73 -8.04 -54.63 -65.36
CA LYS A 73 -9.33 -54.36 -64.71
C LYS A 73 -9.20 -53.50 -63.47
N THR A 74 -8.13 -53.68 -62.69
CA THR A 74 -7.88 -52.87 -61.49
C THR A 74 -7.58 -51.42 -61.86
N ASN A 75 -6.78 -51.19 -62.89
CA ASN A 75 -6.52 -49.84 -63.40
C ASN A 75 -7.81 -49.22 -63.96
N GLU A 76 -8.61 -49.97 -64.72
CA GLU A 76 -9.90 -49.50 -65.22
C GLU A 76 -10.86 -49.09 -64.08
N ILE A 77 -10.91 -49.87 -62.99
CA ILE A 77 -11.69 -49.52 -61.80
C ILE A 77 -11.14 -48.25 -61.14
N SER A 78 -9.82 -48.12 -61.01
CA SER A 78 -9.18 -46.92 -60.46
C SER A 78 -9.52 -45.68 -61.28
N ASP A 79 -9.46 -45.79 -62.60
CA ASP A 79 -9.80 -44.71 -63.53
C ASP A 79 -11.29 -44.35 -63.41
N ASN A 80 -12.18 -45.34 -63.38
CA ASN A 80 -13.62 -45.14 -63.17
C ASN A 80 -13.93 -44.47 -61.83
N VAL A 81 -13.28 -44.89 -60.74
CA VAL A 81 -13.45 -44.28 -59.42
C VAL A 81 -12.94 -42.84 -59.43
N SER A 82 -11.80 -42.56 -60.08
CA SER A 82 -11.28 -41.20 -60.24
C SER A 82 -12.23 -40.30 -61.05
N GLY A 83 -12.85 -40.85 -62.11
CA GLY A 83 -13.84 -40.16 -62.92
C GLY A 83 -15.14 -39.87 -62.17
N ILE A 84 -15.60 -40.78 -61.30
CA ILE A 84 -16.75 -40.52 -60.42
C ILE A 84 -16.41 -39.45 -59.38
N LEU A 85 -15.21 -39.51 -58.79
CA LEU A 85 -14.74 -38.51 -57.83
C LEU A 85 -14.64 -37.11 -58.43
N SER A 86 -14.17 -36.96 -59.66
CA SER A 86 -14.16 -35.66 -60.35
C SER A 86 -15.57 -35.19 -60.69
N LEU A 87 -16.46 -36.08 -61.16
CA LEU A 87 -17.87 -35.75 -61.42
C LEU A 87 -18.68 -35.34 -60.18
N ILE A 88 -18.26 -35.76 -58.99
CA ILE A 88 -18.87 -35.35 -57.72
C ILE A 88 -18.19 -34.08 -57.20
N SER A 89 -16.85 -34.05 -57.14
CA SER A 89 -16.10 -32.99 -56.47
C SER A 89 -15.99 -31.68 -57.28
N ASP A 90 -16.03 -31.76 -58.62
CA ASP A 90 -15.86 -30.61 -59.51
C ASP A 90 -17.19 -30.05 -60.04
N ARG A 91 -18.32 -30.42 -59.42
CA ARG A 91 -19.59 -29.79 -59.77
C ARG A 91 -19.52 -28.30 -59.39
N PRO A 92 -19.93 -27.38 -60.28
CA PRO A 92 -19.93 -25.95 -59.97
C PRO A 92 -20.76 -25.64 -58.71
N ILE A 93 -21.81 -26.43 -58.48
CA ILE A 93 -22.69 -26.34 -57.30
C ILE A 93 -21.94 -26.66 -55.99
N ASP A 94 -21.06 -27.65 -55.95
CA ASP A 94 -20.36 -28.03 -54.71
C ASP A 94 -19.26 -27.01 -54.35
N VAL A 95 -18.63 -26.40 -55.36
CA VAL A 95 -17.71 -25.29 -55.20
C VAL A 95 -18.45 -24.02 -54.72
N GLU A 96 -19.64 -23.75 -55.25
CA GLU A 96 -20.51 -22.66 -54.81
C GLU A 96 -21.02 -22.88 -53.38
N ILE A 97 -21.44 -24.10 -53.03
CA ILE A 97 -21.86 -24.46 -51.67
C ILE A 97 -20.71 -24.26 -50.69
N ARG A 98 -19.49 -24.69 -51.02
CA ARG A 98 -18.32 -24.47 -50.15
C ARG A 98 -18.07 -22.99 -49.92
N LYS A 99 -18.09 -22.17 -50.98
CA LYS A 99 -17.95 -20.71 -50.86
C LYS A 99 -19.03 -20.08 -50.00
N LEU A 100 -20.29 -20.49 -50.18
CA LEU A 100 -21.43 -20.05 -49.39
C LEU A 100 -21.27 -20.44 -47.91
N VAL A 101 -20.83 -21.66 -47.63
CA VAL A 101 -20.58 -22.14 -46.25
C VAL A 101 -19.46 -21.33 -45.60
N ASP A 102 -18.36 -21.06 -46.32
CA ASP A 102 -17.27 -20.22 -45.82
C ASP A 102 -17.72 -18.78 -45.58
N GLU A 103 -18.60 -18.25 -46.42
CA GLU A 103 -19.20 -16.92 -46.27
C GLU A 103 -20.17 -16.84 -45.10
N ILE A 104 -21.00 -17.87 -44.90
CA ILE A 104 -21.84 -18.02 -43.71
C ILE A 104 -20.96 -18.12 -42.45
N GLY A 105 -19.84 -18.86 -42.50
CA GLY A 105 -18.89 -18.95 -41.39
C GLY A 105 -18.27 -17.59 -41.03
N ARG A 106 -17.84 -16.81 -42.03
CA ARG A 106 -17.31 -15.45 -41.83
C ARG A 106 -18.37 -14.51 -41.26
N THR A 107 -19.54 -14.45 -41.86
CA THR A 107 -20.63 -13.55 -41.43
C THR A 107 -21.16 -13.90 -40.04
N THR A 108 -21.27 -15.18 -39.69
CA THR A 108 -21.66 -15.61 -38.33
C THR A 108 -20.63 -15.23 -37.28
N LYS A 109 -19.33 -15.32 -37.60
CA LYS A 109 -18.25 -14.86 -36.71
C LYS A 109 -18.29 -13.34 -36.52
N GLU A 110 -18.41 -12.57 -37.59
CA GLU A 110 -18.54 -11.10 -37.51
C GLU A 110 -19.80 -10.67 -36.73
N ALA A 111 -20.93 -11.36 -36.94
CA ALA A 111 -22.15 -11.08 -36.20
C ALA A 111 -22.00 -11.38 -34.70
N ARG A 112 -21.23 -12.41 -34.34
CA ARG A 112 -20.91 -12.72 -32.94
C ARG A 112 -20.02 -11.63 -32.32
N GLU A 113 -18.94 -11.25 -32.99
CA GLU A 113 -18.04 -10.18 -32.53
C GLU A 113 -18.81 -8.85 -32.36
N LYS A 114 -19.67 -8.48 -33.32
CA LYS A 114 -20.54 -7.30 -33.21
C LYS A 114 -21.53 -7.39 -32.05
N ARG A 115 -22.07 -8.58 -31.75
CA ARG A 115 -22.96 -8.78 -30.60
C ARG A 115 -22.22 -8.62 -29.28
N GLU A 116 -20.99 -9.13 -29.18
CA GLU A 116 -20.14 -8.97 -27.99
C GLU A 116 -19.77 -7.49 -27.78
N MET A 117 -19.39 -6.78 -28.85
CA MET A 117 -19.17 -5.32 -28.81
C MET A 117 -20.41 -4.53 -28.40
N LEU A 118 -21.60 -4.86 -28.92
CA LEU A 118 -22.85 -4.24 -28.50
C LEU A 118 -23.16 -4.49 -27.02
N GLY A 119 -22.81 -5.68 -26.50
CA GLY A 119 -22.90 -6.00 -25.08
C GLY A 119 -22.05 -5.07 -24.23
N LEU A 120 -20.79 -4.85 -24.62
CA LEU A 120 -19.88 -3.90 -23.94
C LEU A 120 -20.40 -2.46 -24.04
N LEU A 121 -20.86 -2.05 -25.21
CA LEU A 121 -21.40 -0.70 -25.43
C LEU A 121 -22.62 -0.45 -24.54
N LYS A 122 -23.48 -1.45 -24.36
CA LYS A 122 -24.64 -1.37 -23.46
C LYS A 122 -24.23 -1.18 -22.00
N ILE A 123 -23.15 -1.82 -21.56
CA ILE A 123 -22.59 -1.63 -20.21
C ILE A 123 -22.07 -0.20 -20.06
N ILE A 124 -21.30 0.29 -21.04
CA ILE A 124 -20.75 1.66 -21.02
C ILE A 124 -21.87 2.70 -20.97
N VAL A 125 -22.90 2.56 -21.83
CA VAL A 125 -24.06 3.46 -21.83
C VAL A 125 -24.77 3.42 -20.48
N GLY A 126 -24.95 2.24 -19.89
CA GLY A 126 -25.54 2.11 -18.55
C GLY A 126 -24.72 2.80 -17.45
N ILE A 127 -23.40 2.85 -17.57
CA ILE A 127 -22.53 3.60 -16.64
C ILE A 127 -22.71 5.12 -16.86
N CYS A 128 -22.74 5.58 -18.11
CA CYS A 128 -22.99 6.99 -18.43
C CYS A 128 -24.34 7.46 -17.88
N GLU A 129 -25.41 6.69 -18.10
CA GLU A 129 -26.75 6.98 -17.59
C GLU A 129 -26.77 7.07 -16.06
N ARG A 130 -26.03 6.19 -15.37
CA ARG A 130 -25.89 6.26 -13.90
C ARG A 130 -25.09 7.47 -13.43
N LEU A 131 -24.03 7.86 -14.13
CA LEU A 131 -23.26 9.08 -13.82
C LEU A 131 -24.11 10.33 -13.98
N GLU A 132 -24.87 10.43 -15.09
CA GLU A 132 -25.81 11.54 -15.33
C GLU A 132 -26.96 11.53 -14.32
N GLY A 133 -27.49 10.35 -13.97
CA GLY A 133 -28.50 10.19 -12.94
C GLY A 133 -28.01 10.64 -11.57
N ALA A 134 -26.79 10.26 -11.17
CA ALA A 134 -26.17 10.68 -9.92
C ALA A 134 -25.94 12.20 -9.88
N ARG A 135 -25.47 12.80 -10.99
CA ARG A 135 -25.30 14.25 -11.15
C ARG A 135 -26.63 15.01 -11.04
N SER A 136 -27.69 14.46 -11.62
CA SER A 136 -29.03 15.04 -11.57
C SER A 136 -29.61 14.95 -10.15
N ALA A 137 -29.57 13.77 -9.54
CA ALA A 137 -30.01 13.57 -8.16
C ALA A 137 -29.24 14.46 -7.16
N PHE A 138 -27.94 14.63 -7.39
CA PHE A 138 -27.12 15.56 -6.64
C PHE A 138 -27.64 16.99 -6.77
N SER A 139 -27.90 17.45 -8.00
CA SER A 139 -28.43 18.80 -8.29
C SER A 139 -29.84 19.04 -7.73
N ASP A 140 -30.64 17.98 -7.59
CA ASP A 140 -31.99 18.02 -7.01
C ASP A 140 -32.00 17.96 -5.47
N GLY A 141 -30.82 17.86 -4.83
CA GLY A 141 -30.68 17.81 -3.37
C GLY A 141 -30.85 16.43 -2.74
N LEU A 142 -30.92 15.36 -3.56
CA LEU A 142 -30.94 13.97 -3.09
C LEU A 142 -29.52 13.47 -2.77
N LEU A 143 -28.88 14.14 -1.80
CA LEU A 143 -27.45 14.00 -1.51
C LEU A 143 -27.04 12.56 -1.14
N ARG A 144 -27.86 11.87 -0.34
CA ARG A 144 -27.57 10.50 0.08
C ARG A 144 -27.57 9.52 -1.09
N PHE A 145 -28.59 9.59 -1.95
CA PHE A 145 -28.68 8.73 -3.13
C PHE A 145 -27.50 8.98 -4.08
N ALA A 146 -27.17 10.26 -4.33
CA ALA A 146 -26.03 10.61 -5.15
C ALA A 146 -24.71 10.08 -4.57
N ALA A 147 -24.50 10.18 -3.26
CA ALA A 147 -23.31 9.65 -2.58
C ALA A 147 -23.21 8.11 -2.67
N GLU A 148 -24.32 7.40 -2.50
CA GLU A 148 -24.38 5.94 -2.66
C GLU A 148 -24.03 5.53 -4.10
N GLU A 149 -24.61 6.19 -5.10
CA GLU A 149 -24.32 5.91 -6.51
C GLU A 149 -22.87 6.23 -6.88
N VAL A 150 -22.32 7.36 -6.45
CA VAL A 150 -20.91 7.72 -6.68
C VAL A 150 -19.97 6.68 -6.06
N LYS A 151 -20.29 6.16 -4.88
CA LYS A 151 -19.51 5.08 -4.23
C LYS A 151 -19.57 3.77 -5.02
N GLU A 152 -20.74 3.38 -5.50
CA GLU A 152 -20.88 2.15 -6.29
C GLU A 152 -20.23 2.28 -7.68
N LEU A 153 -20.33 3.46 -8.31
CA LEU A 153 -19.64 3.77 -9.56
C LEU A 153 -18.12 3.74 -9.40
N LYS A 154 -17.58 4.18 -8.26
CA LYS A 154 -16.15 4.06 -7.94
C LYS A 154 -15.67 2.60 -8.04
N LYS A 155 -16.45 1.67 -7.48
CA LYS A 155 -16.16 0.23 -7.53
C LYS A 155 -16.30 -0.32 -8.95
N ALA A 156 -17.36 0.05 -9.66
CA ALA A 156 -17.61 -0.40 -11.03
C ALA A 156 -16.50 0.04 -12.00
N LEU A 157 -15.95 1.24 -11.80
CA LEU A 157 -14.86 1.81 -12.61
C LEU A 157 -13.45 1.41 -12.14
N ARG A 158 -13.34 0.62 -11.06
CA ARG A 158 -12.07 0.17 -10.46
C ARG A 158 -11.07 1.30 -10.22
N ILE A 159 -11.57 2.41 -9.68
CA ILE A 159 -10.74 3.60 -9.44
C ILE A 159 -9.74 3.31 -8.31
N GLY A 160 -8.45 3.28 -8.66
CA GLY A 160 -7.34 2.94 -7.76
C GLY A 160 -6.61 1.63 -8.10
N ASP A 161 -7.22 0.77 -8.91
CA ASP A 161 -6.67 -0.53 -9.34
C ASP A 161 -6.56 -0.56 -10.88
N GLU A 162 -5.87 0.44 -11.44
CA GLU A 162 -5.79 0.64 -12.89
C GLU A 162 -4.72 -0.28 -13.52
N GLU A 163 -5.07 -0.93 -14.63
CA GLU A 163 -4.13 -1.76 -15.39
C GLU A 163 -3.55 -1.00 -16.59
N GLU A 164 -2.27 -1.23 -16.90
CA GLU A 164 -1.63 -0.68 -18.10
C GLU A 164 -2.23 -1.32 -19.36
N GLY A 165 -2.71 -0.48 -20.29
CA GLY A 165 -3.27 -0.91 -21.58
C GLY A 165 -4.80 -0.94 -21.65
N GLU A 166 -5.51 -0.37 -20.68
CA GLU A 166 -6.96 -0.27 -20.70
C GLU A 166 -7.51 0.59 -21.87
N PRO A 167 -8.74 0.30 -22.35
CA PRO A 167 -9.40 1.12 -23.36
C PRO A 167 -9.60 2.58 -22.90
N ILE A 168 -9.36 3.53 -23.81
CA ILE A 168 -9.49 4.99 -23.57
C ILE A 168 -10.85 5.36 -22.94
N VAL A 169 -11.92 4.64 -23.29
CA VAL A 169 -13.27 4.88 -22.77
C VAL A 169 -13.34 4.80 -21.25
N TYR A 170 -12.63 3.86 -20.61
CA TYR A 170 -12.59 3.77 -19.16
C TYR A 170 -11.90 4.99 -18.54
N GLY A 171 -10.83 5.49 -19.15
CA GLY A 171 -10.19 6.74 -18.73
C GLY A 171 -11.13 7.95 -18.79
N LEU A 172 -11.97 8.04 -19.83
CA LEU A 172 -12.99 9.10 -19.94
C LEU A 172 -14.09 8.97 -18.88
N LEU A 173 -14.57 7.75 -18.62
CA LEU A 173 -15.58 7.50 -17.58
C LEU A 173 -15.04 7.82 -16.17
N ARG A 174 -13.79 7.43 -15.89
CA ARG A 174 -13.13 7.77 -14.62
C ARG A 174 -12.95 9.27 -14.47
N LYS A 175 -12.61 9.98 -15.54
CA LYS A 175 -12.55 11.44 -15.53
C LYS A 175 -13.91 12.06 -15.20
N GLN A 176 -14.99 11.62 -15.87
CA GLN A 176 -16.34 12.12 -15.56
C GLN A 176 -16.77 11.83 -14.12
N TRP A 177 -16.41 10.65 -13.59
CA TRP A 177 -16.63 10.32 -12.19
C TRP A 177 -15.83 11.24 -11.26
N ALA A 178 -14.56 11.51 -11.58
CA ALA A 178 -13.69 12.38 -10.78
C ALA A 178 -14.24 13.81 -10.77
N ASP A 179 -14.64 14.34 -11.93
CA ASP A 179 -15.26 15.66 -12.03
C ASP A 179 -16.54 15.75 -11.17
N LEU A 180 -17.40 14.71 -11.19
CA LEU A 180 -18.60 14.64 -10.34
C LEU A 180 -18.24 14.55 -8.85
N PHE A 181 -17.22 13.78 -8.50
CA PHE A 181 -16.77 13.61 -7.13
C PHE A 181 -16.17 14.90 -6.56
N ASP A 182 -15.39 15.63 -7.36
CA ASP A 182 -14.82 16.93 -6.99
C ASP A 182 -15.93 17.98 -6.78
N GLU A 183 -16.90 18.06 -7.70
CA GLU A 183 -18.09 18.92 -7.53
C GLU A 183 -18.85 18.59 -6.23
N MET A 184 -18.96 17.31 -5.91
CA MET A 184 -19.60 16.82 -4.69
C MET A 184 -18.81 17.23 -3.44
N GLN A 185 -17.50 17.06 -3.44
CA GLN A 185 -16.62 17.49 -2.34
C GLN A 185 -16.70 18.99 -2.09
N ASP A 186 -16.67 19.80 -3.15
CA ASP A 186 -16.75 21.26 -3.05
C ASP A 186 -18.08 21.71 -2.45
N LEU A 187 -19.20 21.12 -2.88
CA LEU A 187 -20.51 21.47 -2.33
C LEU A 187 -20.65 21.04 -0.86
N PHE A 188 -20.20 19.85 -0.50
CA PHE A 188 -20.22 19.40 0.89
C PHE A 188 -19.36 20.28 1.80
N SER A 189 -18.23 20.76 1.29
CA SER A 189 -17.39 21.73 1.99
C SER A 189 -18.14 23.04 2.23
N LYS A 190 -18.86 23.57 1.23
CA LYS A 190 -19.74 24.74 1.39
C LYS A 190 -20.89 24.50 2.38
N PHE A 191 -21.49 23.31 2.40
CA PHE A 191 -22.51 22.96 3.40
C PHE A 191 -21.92 22.99 4.80
N MET A 192 -20.74 22.42 5.01
CA MET A 192 -20.09 22.41 6.32
C MET A 192 -19.71 23.81 6.80
N GLU A 193 -19.22 24.67 5.90
CA GLU A 193 -18.94 26.09 6.20
C GLU A 193 -20.18 26.89 6.56
N ASN A 194 -21.33 26.57 5.96
CA ASN A 194 -22.60 27.20 6.31
C ASN A 194 -23.21 26.65 7.60
N ALA A 195 -22.99 25.36 7.87
CA ALA A 195 -23.47 24.68 9.06
C ALA A 195 -22.74 25.16 10.31
N VAL A 196 -21.39 25.13 10.29
CA VAL A 196 -20.57 25.45 11.46
C VAL A 196 -19.90 26.81 11.26
N ARG A 197 -20.47 27.84 11.89
CA ARG A 197 -19.94 29.21 11.82
C ARG A 197 -19.25 29.59 13.12
N PHE A 198 -18.12 30.28 12.97
CA PHE A 198 -17.34 30.81 14.08
C PHE A 198 -17.40 32.33 14.04
N GLU A 199 -17.94 32.90 15.10
CA GLU A 199 -18.05 34.34 15.23
C GLU A 199 -16.83 34.83 16.04
N GLN A 200 -15.85 35.42 15.34
CA GLN A 200 -14.52 35.73 15.89
C GLN A 200 -14.58 36.69 17.09
N ASP A 201 -15.54 37.62 17.10
CA ASP A 201 -15.68 38.64 18.13
C ASP A 201 -16.35 38.11 19.41
N SER A 202 -17.22 37.10 19.28
CA SER A 202 -18.02 36.56 20.40
C SER A 202 -17.51 35.21 20.93
N ARG A 203 -16.50 34.60 20.28
CA ARG A 203 -15.96 33.25 20.61
C ARG A 203 -17.07 32.21 20.70
N THR A 204 -17.97 32.28 19.73
CA THR A 204 -19.17 31.46 19.70
C THR A 204 -19.10 30.47 18.56
N ILE A 205 -19.39 29.20 18.83
CA ILE A 205 -19.64 28.20 17.79
C ILE A 205 -21.14 28.18 17.55
N ARG A 206 -21.56 28.41 16.30
CA ARG A 206 -22.95 28.28 15.88
C ARG A 206 -23.08 27.14 14.89
N VAL A 207 -24.00 26.22 15.18
CA VAL A 207 -24.37 25.09 14.32
C VAL A 207 -25.78 25.33 13.80
N LYS A 208 -25.94 25.42 12.48
CA LYS A 208 -27.24 25.49 11.81
C LYS A 208 -27.66 24.10 11.33
N TYR A 209 -28.91 23.73 11.58
CA TYR A 209 -29.43 22.42 11.18
C TYR A 209 -30.09 22.41 9.81
N LYS A 210 -30.71 23.53 9.41
CA LYS A 210 -31.22 23.73 8.05
C LYS A 210 -30.25 24.61 7.27
N LEU A 211 -29.80 24.10 6.13
CA LEU A 211 -28.77 24.70 5.31
C LEU A 211 -29.35 25.16 3.98
N CYS A 212 -28.85 26.30 3.53
CA CYS A 212 -29.15 26.87 2.22
C CYS A 212 -27.82 27.16 1.54
N VAL A 213 -27.55 26.48 0.42
CA VAL A 213 -26.33 26.64 -0.37
C VAL A 213 -26.70 26.66 -1.85
N ASP A 214 -26.25 27.69 -2.56
CA ASP A 214 -26.51 27.90 -3.97
C ASP A 214 -28.03 27.88 -4.29
N LYS A 215 -28.52 26.88 -5.03
CA LYS A 215 -29.95 26.72 -5.38
C LYS A 215 -30.70 25.76 -4.45
N MET A 216 -29.99 25.10 -3.54
CA MET A 216 -30.56 24.11 -2.63
C MET A 216 -30.89 24.77 -1.31
N ASP A 217 -32.19 24.85 -1.01
CA ASP A 217 -32.69 25.41 0.23
C ASP A 217 -33.34 24.34 1.10
N GLY A 218 -33.20 24.48 2.42
CA GLY A 218 -33.84 23.61 3.40
C GLY A 218 -33.21 22.23 3.58
N ILE A 219 -31.96 22.01 3.19
CA ILE A 219 -31.28 20.73 3.38
C ILE A 219 -30.86 20.55 4.84
N GLU A 220 -31.15 19.38 5.41
CA GLU A 220 -30.78 19.06 6.79
C GLU A 220 -29.30 18.68 6.91
N LEU A 221 -28.62 19.24 7.92
CA LEU A 221 -27.22 18.91 8.23
C LEU A 221 -27.03 17.40 8.47
N HIS A 222 -28.00 16.73 9.08
CA HIS A 222 -27.93 15.28 9.29
C HIS A 222 -27.82 14.51 7.96
N THR A 223 -28.64 14.85 6.97
CA THR A 223 -28.59 14.24 5.63
C THR A 223 -27.26 14.51 4.93
N VAL A 224 -26.69 15.69 5.12
CA VAL A 224 -25.36 16.05 4.61
C VAL A 224 -24.29 15.16 5.27
N MET A 225 -24.33 15.00 6.60
CA MET A 225 -23.41 14.15 7.37
C MET A 225 -23.49 12.68 6.92
N GLU A 226 -24.69 12.14 6.76
CA GLU A 226 -24.88 10.78 6.21
C GLU A 226 -24.29 10.63 4.81
N ALA A 227 -24.56 11.58 3.91
CA ALA A 227 -24.07 11.51 2.54
C ALA A 227 -22.53 11.59 2.47
N MET A 228 -21.91 12.44 3.29
CA MET A 228 -20.44 12.54 3.38
C MET A 228 -19.80 11.26 3.95
N ASP A 229 -20.43 10.62 4.93
CA ASP A 229 -19.97 9.35 5.50
C ASP A 229 -20.05 8.22 4.46
N VAL A 230 -21.19 8.12 3.76
CA VAL A 230 -21.39 7.14 2.67
C VAL A 230 -20.34 7.32 1.57
N ALA A 231 -20.13 8.55 1.11
CA ALA A 231 -19.15 8.90 0.08
C ALA A 231 -17.69 8.74 0.55
N GLY A 232 -17.44 8.61 1.86
CA GLY A 232 -16.10 8.45 2.42
C GLY A 232 -15.27 9.74 2.43
N ILE A 233 -15.93 10.90 2.51
CA ILE A 233 -15.31 12.24 2.48
C ILE A 233 -15.56 13.04 3.77
N LEU A 234 -16.06 12.36 4.81
CA LEU A 234 -16.34 12.97 6.10
C LEU A 234 -15.09 13.60 6.72
N ASP A 235 -13.95 12.91 6.69
CA ASP A 235 -12.67 13.41 7.22
C ASP A 235 -12.23 14.71 6.51
N TYR A 236 -12.40 14.77 5.19
CA TYR A 236 -12.02 15.93 4.39
C TYR A 236 -12.91 17.15 4.66
N SER A 237 -14.23 16.94 4.62
CA SER A 237 -15.22 18.01 4.83
C SER A 237 -15.20 18.57 6.26
N LEU A 238 -14.94 17.73 7.27
CA LEU A 238 -14.83 18.16 8.67
C LEU A 238 -13.51 18.88 8.97
N ALA A 239 -12.47 18.75 8.15
CA ALA A 239 -11.13 19.27 8.45
C ALA A 239 -11.11 20.78 8.74
N LYS A 240 -11.80 21.59 7.92
CA LYS A 240 -11.87 23.05 8.13
C LYS A 240 -12.62 23.41 9.40
N ALA A 241 -13.72 22.72 9.69
CA ALA A 241 -14.48 22.92 10.93
C ALA A 241 -13.65 22.51 12.15
N ALA A 242 -12.98 21.36 12.10
CA ALA A 242 -12.06 20.87 13.11
C ALA A 242 -10.94 21.89 13.41
N ASP A 243 -10.32 22.47 12.38
CA ASP A 243 -9.30 23.51 12.52
C ASP A 243 -9.83 24.75 13.25
N LEU A 244 -11.02 25.21 12.89
CA LEU A 244 -11.63 26.37 13.53
C LEU A 244 -12.04 26.08 14.98
N ILE A 245 -12.53 24.87 15.28
CA ILE A 245 -12.84 24.42 16.65
C ILE A 245 -11.57 24.39 17.50
N ILE A 246 -10.48 23.81 16.99
CA ILE A 246 -9.20 23.78 17.70
C ILE A 246 -8.73 25.21 18.01
N LYS A 247 -8.76 26.07 17.00
CA LYS A 247 -8.24 27.45 17.10
C LYS A 247 -9.09 28.31 18.04
N HIS A 248 -10.41 28.22 17.94
CA HIS A 248 -11.33 29.17 18.56
C HIS A 248 -12.07 28.64 19.81
N ALA A 249 -12.08 27.32 20.05
CA ALA A 249 -12.70 26.73 21.24
C ALA A 249 -11.75 25.92 22.11
N ILE A 250 -10.97 24.99 21.53
CA ILE A 250 -10.06 24.15 22.34
C ILE A 250 -8.86 24.95 22.86
N THR A 251 -8.16 25.69 21.99
CA THR A 251 -6.98 26.47 22.39
C THR A 251 -7.31 27.45 23.51
N PRO A 252 -8.43 28.20 23.46
CA PRO A 252 -8.83 29.05 24.56
C PRO A 252 -9.25 28.25 25.81
N ALA A 253 -9.97 27.13 25.68
CA ALA A 253 -10.34 26.27 26.82
C ALA A 253 -9.12 25.78 27.63
N VAL A 254 -8.01 25.49 26.95
CA VAL A 254 -6.74 25.08 27.59
C VAL A 254 -5.91 26.27 28.09
N SER A 255 -5.98 27.43 27.42
CA SER A 255 -5.11 28.58 27.72
C SER A 255 -5.66 29.55 28.76
N TYR A 256 -6.96 29.53 29.09
CA TYR A 256 -7.51 30.41 30.13
C TYR A 256 -7.10 29.98 31.54
N GLY A 257 -6.49 30.92 32.27
CA GLY A 257 -6.24 30.80 33.70
C GLY A 257 -7.44 31.13 34.59
N SER A 258 -8.54 31.62 34.01
CA SER A 258 -9.82 31.86 34.69
C SER A 258 -10.88 30.84 34.25
N PRO A 259 -11.89 30.54 35.08
CA PRO A 259 -12.94 29.61 34.71
C PRO A 259 -13.70 30.17 33.50
N ALA A 260 -13.80 29.42 32.41
CA ALA A 260 -14.70 29.76 31.31
C ALA A 260 -16.01 28.99 31.53
N MET A 261 -17.15 29.69 31.52
CA MET A 261 -18.46 29.08 31.52
C MET A 261 -18.90 28.86 30.08
N PHE A 262 -19.28 27.62 29.76
CA PHE A 262 -19.88 27.29 28.47
C PHE A 262 -21.39 27.40 28.61
N ALA A 263 -22.01 28.25 27.80
CA ALA A 263 -23.46 28.36 27.71
C ALA A 263 -23.91 27.76 26.39
N GLU A 264 -24.75 26.72 26.47
CA GLU A 264 -25.42 26.12 25.32
C GLU A 264 -26.79 26.77 25.16
N ASP A 265 -26.98 27.52 24.08
CA ASP A 265 -28.27 28.06 23.68
C ASP A 265 -28.79 27.26 22.47
N VAL A 266 -29.97 26.67 22.60
CA VAL A 266 -30.65 25.97 21.50
C VAL A 266 -31.83 26.82 21.05
N ASN A 267 -31.73 27.41 19.85
CA ASN A 267 -32.79 28.24 19.30
C ASN A 267 -33.87 27.35 18.66
N GLN A 268 -35.02 27.26 19.32
CA GLN A 268 -36.21 26.62 18.79
C GLN A 268 -36.98 27.62 17.93
N GLY A 269 -37.05 27.37 16.62
CA GLY A 269 -37.95 28.06 15.71
C GLY A 269 -39.34 27.42 15.72
N SER A 270 -40.28 27.98 14.96
CA SER A 270 -41.66 27.47 14.84
C SER A 270 -41.77 26.05 14.25
N GLU A 271 -40.69 25.52 13.66
CA GLU A 271 -40.61 24.17 13.05
C GLU A 271 -39.61 23.22 13.77
N GLY A 272 -39.12 23.58 14.97
CA GLY A 272 -38.17 22.76 15.72
C GLY A 272 -36.81 23.44 15.98
N ILE A 273 -35.81 22.66 16.39
CA ILE A 273 -34.47 23.18 16.68
C ILE A 273 -33.81 23.67 15.39
N SER A 274 -33.61 24.98 15.29
CA SER A 274 -33.06 25.62 14.08
C SER A 274 -31.54 25.78 14.15
N GLU A 275 -31.03 26.10 15.34
CA GLU A 275 -29.61 26.36 15.57
C GLU A 275 -29.21 25.97 17.00
N ALA A 276 -27.96 25.51 17.17
CA ALA A 276 -27.32 25.31 18.45
C ALA A 276 -26.10 26.23 18.57
N VAL A 277 -25.91 26.82 19.74
CA VAL A 277 -24.88 27.84 19.97
C VAL A 277 -24.10 27.51 21.22
N LEU A 278 -22.78 27.39 21.11
CA LEU A 278 -21.86 27.27 22.24
C LEU A 278 -21.12 28.60 22.44
N LYS A 279 -21.44 29.31 23.51
CA LYS A 279 -20.74 30.55 23.91
C LYS A 279 -19.69 30.24 24.97
N ILE A 280 -18.48 30.75 24.77
CA ILE A 280 -17.39 30.66 25.75
C ILE A 280 -17.31 31.97 26.52
N LEU A 281 -17.94 32.01 27.70
CA LEU A 281 -17.98 33.19 28.56
C LEU A 281 -16.85 33.15 29.58
N PRO A 282 -16.04 34.21 29.74
CA PRO A 282 -15.13 34.30 30.88
C PRO A 282 -15.93 34.46 32.18
N SER A 283 -15.69 33.62 33.19
CA SER A 283 -16.36 33.76 34.49
C SER A 283 -15.80 34.97 35.25
N GLN A 284 -16.67 35.65 36.00
CA GLN A 284 -16.34 36.83 36.78
C GLN A 284 -15.83 36.51 38.21
N ASP A 285 -15.83 35.25 38.61
CA ASP A 285 -15.37 34.84 39.95
C ASP A 285 -13.86 34.64 39.99
N CYS A 286 -13.15 35.75 40.24
CA CYS A 286 -11.73 35.77 40.57
C CYS A 286 -11.49 35.21 41.98
N LYS A 287 -11.30 33.90 42.08
CA LYS A 287 -10.36 33.31 43.05
C LYS A 287 -9.50 32.29 42.31
N ILE A 288 -8.29 32.72 41.95
CA ILE A 288 -7.24 31.85 41.41
C ILE A 288 -6.88 30.88 42.52
N VAL A 289 -7.38 29.65 42.42
CA VAL A 289 -7.00 28.53 43.28
C VAL A 289 -6.52 27.44 42.34
N ASP A 290 -5.19 27.36 42.21
CA ASP A 290 -4.44 26.38 41.43
C ASP A 290 -4.86 26.17 39.97
N VAL A 291 -3.88 25.92 39.09
CA VAL A 291 -4.19 25.44 37.75
C VAL A 291 -4.60 23.97 37.88
N ASP A 292 -5.84 23.74 38.30
CA ASP A 292 -6.37 22.39 38.47
C ASP A 292 -6.57 21.74 37.10
N GLY A 293 -5.90 20.60 36.88
CA GLY A 293 -6.00 19.84 35.63
C GLY A 293 -7.44 19.44 35.33
N ASP A 294 -8.23 19.18 36.38
CA ASP A 294 -9.64 18.81 36.26
C ASP A 294 -10.47 19.91 35.59
N ALA A 295 -10.19 21.18 35.89
CA ALA A 295 -10.90 22.29 35.29
C ALA A 295 -10.58 22.43 33.79
N ILE A 296 -9.33 22.15 33.36
CA ILE A 296 -8.95 22.17 31.95
C ILE A 296 -9.63 21.01 31.21
N TYR A 297 -9.55 19.80 31.75
CA TYR A 297 -10.15 18.60 31.17
C TYR A 297 -11.66 18.69 31.07
N ALA A 298 -12.34 19.18 32.11
CA ALA A 298 -13.79 19.39 32.10
C ALA A 298 -14.24 20.36 30.99
N ARG A 299 -13.49 21.44 30.74
CA ARG A 299 -13.79 22.39 29.66
C ARG A 299 -13.62 21.78 28.27
N VAL A 300 -12.54 21.02 28.06
CA VAL A 300 -12.32 20.32 26.79
C VAL A 300 -13.41 19.26 26.56
N ILE A 301 -13.79 18.51 27.60
CA ILE A 301 -14.91 17.56 27.55
C ILE A 301 -16.21 18.26 27.17
N GLN A 302 -16.51 19.45 27.71
CA GLN A 302 -17.74 20.19 27.37
C GLN A 302 -17.79 20.56 25.89
N VAL A 303 -16.70 21.04 25.31
CA VAL A 303 -16.63 21.33 23.87
C VAL A 303 -16.85 20.06 23.05
N ILE A 304 -16.24 18.94 23.44
CA ILE A 304 -16.38 17.66 22.74
C ILE A 304 -17.81 17.11 22.87
N LYS A 305 -18.46 17.23 24.04
CA LYS A 305 -19.86 16.87 24.24
C LYS A 305 -20.80 17.67 23.36
N PHE A 306 -20.57 18.98 23.24
CA PHE A 306 -21.33 19.83 22.34
C PHE A 306 -21.20 19.34 20.88
N ILE A 307 -19.98 19.05 20.43
CA ILE A 307 -19.72 18.53 19.07
C ILE A 307 -20.42 17.18 18.88
N PHE A 308 -20.27 16.26 19.84
CA PHE A 308 -20.87 14.94 19.78
C PHE A 308 -22.39 15.02 19.61
N LYS A 309 -23.05 15.89 20.38
CA LYS A 309 -24.50 16.05 20.35
C LYS A 309 -25.02 16.86 19.16
N HIS A 310 -24.37 17.97 18.84
CA HIS A 310 -24.92 18.98 17.94
C HIS A 310 -24.34 18.96 16.53
N ILE A 311 -23.16 18.39 16.31
CA ILE A 311 -22.53 18.24 14.98
C ILE A 311 -22.54 16.77 14.55
N CYS A 312 -22.19 15.86 15.47
CA CYS A 312 -22.12 14.43 15.19
C CYS A 312 -23.41 13.67 15.53
N PHE A 313 -24.45 14.31 16.05
CA PHE A 313 -25.77 13.70 16.33
C PHE A 313 -25.69 12.38 17.12
N GLU A 314 -24.78 12.30 18.08
CA GLU A 314 -24.52 11.11 18.90
C GLU A 314 -24.05 9.87 18.10
N ASN A 315 -23.62 10.07 16.85
CA ASN A 315 -23.10 9.02 15.99
C ASN A 315 -21.63 8.72 16.31
N GLY A 316 -21.37 7.47 16.71
CA GLY A 316 -20.04 6.97 17.06
C GLY A 316 -19.03 6.96 15.91
N SER A 317 -19.46 6.80 14.64
CA SER A 317 -18.53 6.87 13.50
C SER A 317 -18.07 8.30 13.24
N TRP A 318 -19.00 9.27 13.32
CA TRP A 318 -18.74 10.67 13.02
C TRP A 318 -17.85 11.32 14.09
N ILE A 319 -18.09 11.03 15.37
CA ILE A 319 -17.23 11.54 16.45
C ILE A 319 -15.83 10.94 16.41
N ARG A 320 -15.70 9.68 15.97
CA ARG A 320 -14.39 9.04 15.78
C ARG A 320 -13.61 9.67 14.64
N SER A 321 -14.28 9.99 13.53
CA SER A 321 -13.68 10.75 12.41
C SER A 321 -13.17 12.11 12.90
N PHE A 322 -14.01 12.85 13.63
CA PHE A 322 -13.63 14.13 14.22
C PHE A 322 -12.47 14.01 15.22
N GLY A 323 -12.48 12.97 16.06
CA GLY A 323 -11.40 12.65 17.00
C GLY A 323 -10.07 12.39 16.29
N ARG A 324 -10.07 11.60 15.21
CA ARG A 324 -8.88 11.34 14.38
C ARG A 324 -8.26 12.62 13.82
N LEU A 325 -9.09 13.58 13.39
CA LEU A 325 -8.63 14.85 12.84
C LEU A 325 -8.05 15.78 13.91
N THR A 326 -8.60 15.75 15.12
CA THR A 326 -8.34 16.78 16.13
C THR A 326 -7.42 16.34 17.26
N TRP A 327 -7.50 15.08 17.70
CA TRP A 327 -6.81 14.59 18.88
C TRP A 327 -5.31 14.87 18.90
N PRO A 328 -4.52 14.62 17.83
CA PRO A 328 -3.08 14.90 17.85
C PRO A 328 -2.75 16.36 18.19
N ARG A 329 -3.56 17.30 17.69
CA ARG A 329 -3.37 18.73 17.95
C ARG A 329 -3.87 19.13 19.33
N ILE A 330 -4.98 18.54 19.78
CA ILE A 330 -5.52 18.78 21.12
C ILE A 330 -4.52 18.30 22.18
N SER A 331 -3.97 17.10 22.02
CA SER A 331 -3.02 16.54 22.97
C SER A 331 -1.73 17.35 23.01
N ASP A 332 -1.19 17.77 21.86
CA ASP A 332 -0.03 18.66 21.78
C ASP A 332 -0.27 20.02 22.47
N ILE A 333 -1.47 20.61 22.32
CA ILE A 333 -1.84 21.85 23.00
C ILE A 333 -1.88 21.64 24.52
N ILE A 334 -2.49 20.55 24.98
CA ILE A 334 -2.54 20.20 26.42
C ILE A 334 -1.13 19.97 26.97
N ILE A 335 -0.29 19.21 26.27
CA ILE A 335 1.10 18.93 26.67
C ILE A 335 1.89 20.25 26.78
N SER A 336 1.86 21.07 25.74
CA SER A 336 2.66 22.30 25.67
C SER A 336 2.16 23.42 26.59
N LYS A 337 0.85 23.52 26.84
CA LYS A 337 0.28 24.62 27.63
C LYS A 337 0.07 24.27 29.10
N PHE A 338 -0.15 22.99 29.41
CA PHE A 338 -0.44 22.48 30.76
C PHE A 338 0.63 21.48 31.22
N LEU A 339 0.65 20.23 30.73
CA LEU A 339 1.44 19.16 31.35
C LEU A 339 2.94 19.48 31.47
N SER A 340 3.57 20.03 30.44
CA SER A 340 4.98 20.42 30.45
C SER A 340 5.34 21.48 31.52
N LYS A 341 4.37 22.32 31.90
CA LYS A 341 4.56 23.34 32.94
C LYS A 341 4.41 22.77 34.35
N VAL A 342 3.60 21.72 34.50
CA VAL A 342 3.31 21.11 35.80
C VAL A 342 4.28 19.98 36.16
N VAL A 343 5.19 19.60 35.26
CA VAL A 343 6.31 18.71 35.58
C VAL A 343 7.08 19.28 36.78
N PRO A 344 7.16 18.55 37.91
CA PRO A 344 7.86 19.00 39.12
C PRO A 344 9.33 19.36 38.85
N GLU A 345 9.85 20.36 39.56
CA GLU A 345 11.30 20.66 39.58
C GLU A 345 12.01 20.03 40.80
N ASP A 346 11.23 19.61 41.79
CA ASP A 346 11.68 18.98 43.03
C ASP A 346 10.86 17.72 43.34
N ALA A 347 11.51 16.67 43.87
CA ALA A 347 10.88 15.40 44.22
C ALA A 347 9.73 15.53 45.25
N SER A 348 9.73 16.60 46.05
CA SER A 348 8.70 16.89 47.06
C SER A 348 7.33 17.20 46.45
N LYS A 349 7.25 17.61 45.18
CA LYS A 349 6.01 17.94 44.45
C LYS A 349 5.47 16.79 43.58
N LEU A 350 6.10 15.60 43.67
CA LEU A 350 5.70 14.43 42.88
C LEU A 350 4.30 13.92 43.25
N VAL A 351 3.89 14.08 44.51
CA VAL A 351 2.56 13.64 45.00
C VAL A 351 1.42 14.44 44.36
N ASP A 352 1.61 15.74 44.14
CA ASP A 352 0.60 16.56 43.46
C ASP A 352 0.57 16.27 41.96
N PHE A 353 1.71 15.88 41.36
CA PHE A 353 1.75 15.41 39.98
C PHE A 353 1.04 14.06 39.79
N GLN A 354 1.10 13.13 40.77
CA GLN A 354 0.36 11.87 40.70
C GLN A 354 -1.16 12.08 40.60
N LYS A 355 -1.71 13.12 41.24
CA LYS A 355 -3.12 13.49 41.07
C LYS A 355 -3.40 13.86 39.61
N ILE A 356 -2.52 14.64 38.99
CA ILE A 356 -2.64 15.05 37.58
C ILE A 356 -2.54 13.84 36.63
N VAL A 357 -1.65 12.89 36.89
CA VAL A 357 -1.57 11.62 36.13
C VAL A 357 -2.92 10.89 36.18
N LYS A 358 -3.53 10.81 37.37
CA LYS A 358 -4.85 10.20 37.52
C LYS A 358 -5.94 10.97 36.75
N CYS A 359 -6.02 12.28 36.91
CA CYS A 359 -6.97 13.13 36.19
C CYS A 359 -6.79 13.03 34.65
N THR A 360 -5.54 12.89 34.19
CA THR A 360 -5.21 12.74 32.76
C THR A 360 -5.72 11.41 32.20
N SER A 361 -5.56 10.32 32.95
CA SER A 361 -6.09 9.01 32.54
C SER A 361 -7.62 8.93 32.59
N GLU A 362 -8.26 9.54 33.60
CA GLU A 362 -9.72 9.68 33.67
C GLU A 362 -10.29 10.51 32.51
N PHE A 363 -9.57 11.56 32.09
CA PHE A 363 -9.90 12.35 30.92
C PHE A 363 -9.83 11.54 29.61
N GLU A 364 -8.72 10.84 29.35
CA GLU A 364 -8.59 9.99 28.15
C GLU A 364 -9.62 8.85 28.15
N PHE A 365 -9.93 8.28 29.32
CA PHE A 365 -10.99 7.29 29.46
C PHE A 365 -12.36 7.87 29.09
N SER A 366 -12.69 9.07 29.55
CA SER A 366 -13.94 9.76 29.21
C SER A 366 -14.06 10.00 27.69
N LEU A 367 -12.96 10.34 27.02
CA LEU A 367 -12.94 10.50 25.56
C LEU A 367 -13.14 9.16 24.82
N LYS A 368 -12.60 8.07 25.37
CA LYS A 368 -12.78 6.72 24.84
C LYS A 368 -14.22 6.25 24.98
N GLU A 369 -14.89 6.52 26.10
CA GLU A 369 -16.32 6.21 26.28
C GLU A 369 -17.19 6.93 25.26
N MET A 370 -16.82 8.15 24.87
CA MET A 370 -17.50 8.91 23.81
C MET A 370 -17.09 8.50 22.39
N MET A 371 -16.30 7.43 22.22
CA MET A 371 -15.78 6.95 20.93
C MET A 371 -14.92 7.97 20.16
N PHE A 372 -14.50 9.05 20.83
CA PHE A 372 -13.64 10.09 20.28
C PHE A 372 -12.22 9.56 20.06
N LEU A 373 -11.72 8.74 21.00
CA LEU A 373 -10.49 7.98 20.85
C LEU A 373 -10.79 6.56 20.38
N SER A 374 -9.93 6.04 19.52
CA SER A 374 -10.05 4.69 18.99
C SER A 374 -9.31 3.70 19.90
N ALA A 375 -9.94 2.58 20.24
CA ALA A 375 -9.30 1.58 21.11
C ALA A 375 -8.08 0.88 20.46
N SER A 376 -7.86 1.07 19.16
CA SER A 376 -6.87 0.33 18.36
C SER A 376 -5.55 1.07 18.11
N ASP A 377 -5.50 2.39 18.28
CA ASP A 377 -4.29 3.18 18.01
C ASP A 377 -3.55 3.48 19.31
N GLY A 378 -2.37 2.88 19.51
CA GLY A 378 -1.52 3.15 20.66
C GLY A 378 -1.07 4.61 20.79
N LYS A 379 -1.34 5.45 19.78
CA LYS A 379 -1.11 6.90 19.78
C LYS A 379 -2.18 7.69 20.55
N ASP A 380 -3.31 7.05 20.89
CA ASP A 380 -4.43 7.74 21.51
C ASP A 380 -4.18 8.04 23.00
N TYR A 381 -3.29 7.30 23.65
CA TYR A 381 -2.83 7.53 25.03
C TYR A 381 -1.64 8.50 25.12
N SER A 382 -1.61 9.52 24.26
CA SER A 382 -0.48 10.45 24.16
C SER A 382 -0.27 11.27 25.44
N LEU A 383 -1.34 11.61 26.18
CA LEU A 383 -1.21 12.35 27.43
C LEU A 383 -0.81 11.44 28.58
N SER A 384 -1.42 10.24 28.67
CA SER A 384 -1.02 9.25 29.69
C SER A 384 0.44 8.85 29.49
N SER A 385 0.86 8.55 28.26
CA SER A 385 2.25 8.23 27.93
C SER A 385 3.22 9.37 28.27
N PHE A 386 2.84 10.63 28.04
CA PHE A 386 3.65 11.77 28.46
C PHE A 386 3.74 11.87 29.99
N SER A 387 2.62 11.69 30.69
CA SER A 387 2.53 11.82 32.14
C SER A 387 3.22 10.68 32.90
N GLU A 388 3.21 9.46 32.37
CA GLU A 388 3.90 8.29 32.92
C GLU A 388 5.44 8.42 32.79
N ASN A 389 5.92 9.11 31.76
CA ASN A 389 7.35 9.36 31.53
C ASN A 389 7.87 10.62 32.26
N VAL A 390 7.28 10.98 33.41
CA VAL A 390 7.66 12.17 34.18
C VAL A 390 9.14 12.18 34.57
N GLU A 391 9.71 11.01 34.87
CA GLU A 391 11.12 10.87 35.25
C GLU A 391 12.06 11.29 34.11
N VAL A 392 11.72 10.95 32.87
CA VAL A 392 12.50 11.34 31.67
C VAL A 392 12.41 12.84 31.47
N HIS A 393 11.22 13.43 31.63
CA HIS A 393 11.01 14.87 31.51
C HIS A 393 11.73 15.65 32.63
N PHE A 394 11.69 15.15 33.86
CA PHE A 394 12.42 15.67 35.00
C PHE A 394 13.93 15.64 34.75
N ALA A 395 14.47 14.48 34.37
CA ALA A 395 15.89 14.30 34.08
C ALA A 395 16.36 15.21 32.94
N PHE A 396 15.57 15.34 31.87
CA PHE A 396 15.89 16.22 30.74
C PHE A 396 15.89 17.70 31.14
N ARG A 397 14.91 18.15 31.92
CA ARG A 397 14.83 19.52 32.41
C ARG A 397 15.97 19.83 33.37
N LYS A 398 16.28 18.92 34.30
CA LYS A 398 17.42 19.05 35.23
C LYS A 398 18.76 19.09 34.50
N LYS A 399 18.96 18.22 33.51
CA LYS A 399 20.14 18.25 32.63
C LYS A 399 20.29 19.61 31.95
N THR A 400 19.19 20.16 31.42
CA THR A 400 19.21 21.45 30.72
C THR A 400 19.52 22.62 31.66
N GLU A 401 18.95 22.60 32.87
CA GLU A 401 19.23 23.56 33.94
C GLU A 401 20.71 23.52 34.36
N VAL A 402 21.25 22.32 34.63
CA VAL A 402 22.65 22.12 35.02
C VAL A 402 23.60 22.55 33.91
N LEU A 403 23.31 22.19 32.65
CA LEU A 403 24.11 22.63 31.50
C LEU A 403 24.07 24.15 31.32
N GLY A 404 22.91 24.78 31.54
CA GLY A 404 22.77 26.24 31.49
C GLY A 404 23.61 26.93 32.56
N LYS A 405 23.50 26.46 33.81
CA LYS A 405 24.31 26.97 34.95
C LYS A 405 25.80 26.75 34.73
N ALA A 406 26.21 25.57 34.25
CA ALA A 406 27.60 25.26 33.92
C ALA A 406 28.15 26.19 32.83
N ARG A 407 27.39 26.43 31.75
CA ARG A 407 27.77 27.37 30.68
C ARG A 407 27.90 28.80 31.20
N TYR A 408 26.97 29.25 32.04
CA TYR A 408 27.03 30.57 32.66
C TYR A 408 28.29 30.72 33.52
N LEU A 409 28.60 29.73 34.36
CA LEU A 409 29.81 29.73 35.20
C LEU A 409 31.09 29.72 34.35
N LEU A 410 31.13 28.95 33.26
CA LEU A 410 32.26 28.93 32.32
C LEU A 410 32.46 30.27 31.60
N LEU A 411 31.38 30.97 31.27
CA LEU A 411 31.43 32.31 30.67
C LEU A 411 31.90 33.39 31.65
N GLN A 412 31.70 33.18 32.96
CA GLN A 412 32.18 34.08 34.03
C GLN A 412 33.58 33.75 34.54
N CYS A 413 34.25 32.73 33.99
CA CYS A 413 35.64 32.41 34.31
C CYS A 413 36.58 33.50 33.79
N ASP A 414 37.01 34.42 34.65
CA ASP A 414 38.24 35.18 34.42
C ASP A 414 39.45 34.27 34.67
N PHE A 415 40.17 33.93 33.60
CA PHE A 415 41.43 33.18 33.66
C PHE A 415 42.62 34.04 34.09
N SER A 416 42.39 35.26 34.58
CA SER A 416 43.45 36.13 35.09
C SER A 416 44.03 35.52 36.36
N VAL A 417 45.31 35.14 36.29
CA VAL A 417 46.11 34.66 37.42
C VAL A 417 46.05 35.69 38.56
N PRO A 418 45.83 35.27 39.82
CA PRO A 418 45.81 36.20 40.94
C PRO A 418 47.07 37.07 40.99
N GLN A 419 46.88 38.38 41.17
CA GLN A 419 47.94 39.39 41.22
C GLN A 419 48.87 39.27 42.46
N ASP A 420 48.72 38.20 43.24
CA ASP A 420 49.57 37.87 44.38
C ASP A 420 50.89 37.19 43.97
N TYR A 421 51.08 36.87 42.69
CA TYR A 421 52.30 36.23 42.16
C TYR A 421 53.28 37.17 41.44
N THR A 422 52.97 38.47 41.32
CA THR A 422 53.99 39.47 41.01
C THR A 422 54.79 39.75 42.27
N SER A 423 55.96 39.12 42.38
CA SER A 423 56.97 39.34 43.43
C SER A 423 57.03 40.81 43.86
N LYS A 424 56.73 41.08 45.14
CA LYS A 424 57.09 42.35 45.79
C LYS A 424 58.61 42.40 45.91
N GLY A 425 59.29 42.80 44.83
CA GLY A 425 60.67 43.25 44.88
C GLY A 425 60.75 44.65 45.53
N PRO A 426 61.76 44.94 46.36
CA PRO A 426 61.82 46.18 47.11
C PRO A 426 62.04 47.38 46.19
N LEU A 427 61.31 48.46 46.46
CA LEU A 427 61.50 49.78 45.84
C LEU A 427 62.98 50.20 45.91
N LEU A 428 63.64 50.28 44.76
CA LEU A 428 64.83 51.09 44.60
C LEU A 428 64.67 52.01 43.39
N LYS A 429 64.62 53.31 43.69
CA LYS A 429 64.71 54.40 42.73
C LYS A 429 66.13 54.43 42.14
N ASN A 430 66.27 54.41 40.82
CA ASN A 430 66.82 55.53 40.05
C ASN A 430 67.08 55.18 38.57
N ASP A 431 66.72 56.17 37.74
CA ASP A 431 67.29 56.62 36.47
C ASP A 431 68.04 55.68 35.52
N GLY A 432 67.60 55.77 34.26
CA GLY A 432 68.49 55.79 33.10
C GLY A 432 68.78 54.45 32.43
N MET A 433 68.36 54.39 31.16
CA MET A 433 68.86 53.50 30.10
C MET A 433 68.17 52.14 29.94
N ALA A 434 67.54 51.98 28.78
CA ALA A 434 67.01 50.74 28.25
C ALA A 434 68.07 49.64 28.20
N ILE A 435 67.72 48.41 28.58
CA ILE A 435 68.19 47.13 27.99
C ILE A 435 67.28 46.01 28.53
N ASN A 436 66.61 45.36 27.59
CA ASN A 436 66.26 43.94 27.52
C ASN A 436 65.51 43.26 28.68
N SER A 437 64.25 42.96 28.37
CA SER A 437 63.57 41.70 28.65
C SER A 437 64.49 40.47 28.67
N SER A 438 64.51 39.71 29.78
CA SER A 438 64.70 38.23 29.75
C SER A 438 64.62 37.52 31.11
N ASN A 439 64.65 38.19 32.26
CA ASN A 439 64.90 37.48 33.53
C ASN A 439 63.65 37.05 34.33
N GLN A 440 62.44 37.23 33.81
CA GLN A 440 61.21 36.96 34.57
C GLN A 440 60.56 35.59 34.30
N VAL A 441 61.23 34.71 33.54
CA VAL A 441 60.69 33.40 33.14
C VAL A 441 61.21 32.25 34.01
N VAL A 442 62.26 32.45 34.81
CA VAL A 442 62.96 31.33 35.48
C VAL A 442 62.43 31.03 36.89
N ASP A 443 61.74 31.97 37.55
CA ASP A 443 61.28 31.79 38.94
C ASP A 443 59.94 31.03 39.09
N LEU A 444 59.27 30.70 37.98
CA LEU A 444 58.02 29.92 38.00
C LEU A 444 58.22 28.39 38.05
N ILE A 445 59.47 27.91 37.92
CA ILE A 445 59.76 26.47 37.78
C ILE A 445 59.89 25.77 39.15
N PHE A 446 60.11 26.49 40.24
CA PHE A 446 60.44 25.89 41.55
C PHE A 446 59.52 26.27 42.72
N SER A 447 58.35 26.86 42.47
CA SER A 447 57.33 27.01 43.53
C SER A 447 56.63 25.67 43.77
N SER A 448 56.63 25.18 45.01
CA SER A 448 55.89 23.98 45.44
C SER A 448 54.50 23.96 44.82
N GLU A 449 54.17 22.93 44.04
CA GLU A 449 52.92 22.80 43.28
C GLU A 449 51.70 23.05 44.18
N ARG A 450 51.19 24.28 44.18
CA ARG A 450 49.91 24.62 44.79
C ARG A 450 48.93 24.81 43.65
N CYS A 451 48.09 23.80 43.44
CA CYS A 451 46.95 23.91 42.52
C CYS A 451 46.00 24.99 43.02
N VAL A 452 45.91 26.10 42.28
CA VAL A 452 44.91 27.13 42.51
C VAL A 452 43.71 26.83 41.61
N VAL A 453 42.59 26.42 42.21
CA VAL A 453 41.34 26.19 41.50
C VAL A 453 40.60 27.52 41.39
N SER A 454 40.20 27.92 40.18
CA SER A 454 39.43 29.15 39.99
C SER A 454 38.09 29.05 40.72
N LYS A 455 37.57 30.20 41.20
CA LYS A 455 36.28 30.25 41.92
C LYS A 455 35.15 29.61 41.11
N ALA A 456 35.14 29.83 39.80
CA ALA A 456 34.16 29.25 38.89
C ALA A 456 34.33 27.72 38.72
N ALA A 457 35.56 27.20 38.73
CA ALA A 457 35.80 25.75 38.73
C ALA A 457 35.35 25.09 40.05
N SER A 458 35.55 25.76 41.19
CA SER A 458 35.03 25.29 42.49
C SER A 458 33.49 25.26 42.51
N GLN A 459 32.84 26.32 42.03
CA GLN A 459 31.38 26.40 41.93
C GLN A 459 30.80 25.37 40.96
N LEU A 460 31.52 25.05 39.87
CA LEU A 460 31.13 24.00 38.94
C LEU A 460 31.23 22.61 39.59
N MET A 461 32.30 22.32 40.34
CA MET A 461 32.43 21.05 41.07
C MET A 461 31.35 20.89 42.15
N GLU A 462 31.00 21.97 42.84
CA GLU A 462 29.92 21.98 43.84
C GLU A 462 28.55 21.73 43.20
N LEU A 463 28.28 22.34 42.03
CA LEU A 463 27.07 22.07 41.24
C LEU A 463 26.96 20.60 40.82
N VAL A 464 28.05 19.98 40.38
CA VAL A 464 28.10 18.56 40.03
C VAL A 464 27.86 17.69 41.27
N HIS A 465 28.48 18.02 42.40
CA HIS A 465 28.32 17.28 43.65
C HIS A 465 26.88 17.34 44.17
N GLN A 466 26.25 18.52 44.16
CA GLN A 466 24.85 18.69 44.55
C GLN A 466 23.89 17.94 43.62
N THR A 467 24.17 17.92 42.31
CA THR A 467 23.34 17.19 41.34
C THR A 467 23.42 15.67 41.57
N LEU A 468 24.60 15.15 41.93
CA LEU A 468 24.80 13.74 42.23
C LEU A 468 24.16 13.31 43.56
N GLN A 469 24.14 14.19 44.58
CA GLN A 469 23.47 13.91 45.86
C GLN A 469 21.94 13.85 45.75
N VAL A 470 21.33 14.58 44.81
CA VAL A 470 19.88 14.55 44.56
C VAL A 470 19.47 13.32 43.72
N SER A 471 20.44 12.59 43.16
CA SER A 471 20.23 11.41 42.30
C SER A 471 20.40 10.06 43.02
N GLN A 472 20.67 10.08 44.34
CA GLN A 472 20.64 8.92 45.25
C GLN A 472 19.44 9.05 46.18
#